data_AF-A0A378IIQ4-F1
#
_entry.id   AF-A0A378IIQ4-F1
#
_cell.length_a   1.000
_cell.length_b   1.000
_cell.length_c   1.000
_cell.angle_alpha   90.00
_cell.angle_beta   90.00
_cell.angle_gamma   90.00
#
_symmetry.space_group_name_H-M   'P 1'
#
loop_
_entity.id
_entity.type
_entity.pdbx_description
1 polymer ?
#
loop_
_entity_poly.entity_id
_entity_poly.type
_entity_poly.pdbx_seq_one_letter_code
_entity_poly.pdbx_strand_id
1 'polypeptide(L)'
;MRFVYLWNDPDRTLYDISTVPQNLLVIRPNAATTLSILAERLKLLQVQYPKLELNWLECPLTCELAVKPVYLRSSDKISCLYDHHELARWFDKGVKPDPLGKAQGVTANSYALATPKKILEFVMDNINSAVKAAIRAEKEQTGNADIEEDIEYAINFFVYDFTQNPPAKIPVQPGKEELQRLKRTEKYLSWEEPSFIDWLFCGFFKEEKPKDLQSERLLVEREPMIP
;
A
#
# COMPACT_ATOMS: atom_id res chain seq x y z
N MET A 1 -14.96 7.30 5.19
CA MET A 1 -14.64 5.87 5.22
C MET A 1 -13.42 5.65 6.10
N ARG A 2 -13.51 4.77 7.08
CA ARG A 2 -12.40 4.35 7.95
C ARG A 2 -12.26 2.84 7.77
N PHE A 3 -11.07 2.38 7.43
CA PHE A 3 -10.81 0.97 7.18
C PHE A 3 -9.64 0.47 8.00
N VAL A 4 -9.64 -0.83 8.26
CA VAL A 4 -8.66 -1.56 9.06
C VAL A 4 -8.41 -2.91 8.42
N TYR A 5 -7.33 -3.58 8.80
CA TYR A 5 -7.18 -5.01 8.58
C TYR A 5 -7.05 -5.72 9.93
N LEU A 6 -7.34 -7.02 9.98
CA LEU A 6 -7.25 -7.74 11.24
C LEU A 6 -5.79 -7.99 11.61
N TRP A 7 -5.51 -7.99 12.89
CA TRP A 7 -4.20 -8.41 13.39
C TRP A 7 -3.93 -9.87 13.00
N ASN A 8 -2.71 -10.16 12.53
CA ASN A 8 -2.31 -11.47 11.99
C ASN A 8 -3.16 -11.99 10.82
N ASP A 9 -3.84 -11.10 10.09
CA ASP A 9 -4.39 -11.45 8.79
C ASP A 9 -3.25 -11.55 7.76
N PRO A 10 -2.96 -12.75 7.22
CA PRO A 10 -1.90 -12.91 6.22
C PRO A 10 -2.23 -12.15 4.94
N ASP A 11 -3.51 -12.03 4.60
CA ASP A 11 -3.98 -11.38 3.37
C ASP A 11 -4.12 -9.86 3.56
N ARG A 12 -3.97 -9.38 4.81
CA ARG A 12 -4.10 -7.97 5.22
C ARG A 12 -5.36 -7.34 4.62
N THR A 13 -6.49 -8.04 4.72
CA THR A 13 -7.71 -7.65 4.06
C THR A 13 -8.27 -6.38 4.69
N LEU A 14 -8.52 -5.36 3.86
CA LEU A 14 -9.13 -4.12 4.32
C LEU A 14 -10.63 -4.31 4.51
N TYR A 15 -11.11 -3.99 5.71
CA TYR A 15 -12.51 -4.02 6.13
C TYR A 15 -12.98 -2.63 6.53
N ASP A 16 -14.26 -2.33 6.29
CA ASP A 16 -14.88 -1.16 6.91
C ASP A 16 -14.95 -1.39 8.43
N ILE A 17 -14.31 -0.50 9.20
CA ILE A 17 -14.21 -0.64 10.66
C ILE A 17 -15.58 -0.72 11.34
N SER A 18 -16.63 -0.12 10.75
CA SER A 18 -17.98 -0.15 11.31
C SER A 18 -18.64 -1.53 11.27
N THR A 19 -18.13 -2.42 10.41
CA THR A 19 -18.65 -3.78 10.22
C THR A 19 -17.87 -4.83 11.01
N VAL A 20 -16.68 -4.48 11.51
CA VAL A 20 -15.81 -5.41 12.23
C VAL A 20 -16.28 -5.55 13.69
N PRO A 21 -16.47 -6.79 14.19
CA PRO A 21 -16.80 -7.05 15.58
C PRO A 21 -15.80 -6.41 16.56
N GLN A 22 -16.31 -5.73 17.59
CA GLN A 22 -15.49 -4.98 18.56
C GLN A 22 -14.50 -5.84 19.35
N ASN A 23 -14.74 -7.15 19.42
CA ASN A 23 -13.87 -8.10 20.11
C ASN A 23 -12.65 -8.51 19.28
N LEU A 24 -12.57 -8.17 18.00
CA LEU A 24 -11.41 -8.49 17.16
C LEU A 24 -10.34 -7.41 17.26
N LEU A 25 -9.07 -7.84 17.24
CA LEU A 25 -7.98 -6.90 17.16
C LEU A 25 -7.76 -6.46 15.71
N VAL A 26 -7.71 -5.15 15.52
CA VAL A 26 -7.58 -4.51 14.21
C VAL A 26 -6.38 -3.59 14.17
N ILE A 27 -5.80 -3.41 12.99
CA ILE A 27 -4.71 -2.49 12.72
C ILE A 27 -5.20 -1.42 11.74
N ARG A 28 -4.93 -0.15 12.05
CA ARG A 28 -5.14 0.96 11.13
C ARG A 28 -3.91 1.11 10.25
N PRO A 29 -4.01 0.86 8.93
CA PRO A 29 -2.87 1.02 8.04
C PRO A 29 -2.49 2.50 7.91
N ASN A 30 -1.19 2.77 7.81
CA ASN A 30 -0.71 4.07 7.34
C ASN A 30 -0.82 4.15 5.79
N ALA A 31 -0.46 5.28 5.20
CA ALA A 31 -0.60 5.48 3.76
C ALA A 31 0.25 4.50 2.93
N ALA A 32 1.48 4.21 3.36
CA ALA A 32 2.37 3.28 2.67
C ALA A 32 1.87 1.84 2.77
N THR A 33 1.44 1.41 3.96
CA THR A 33 0.82 0.09 4.16
C THR A 33 -0.45 -0.05 3.32
N THR A 34 -1.28 1.00 3.26
CA THR A 34 -2.49 1.01 2.42
C THR A 34 -2.12 0.84 0.95
N LEU A 35 -1.13 1.60 0.45
CA LEU A 35 -0.67 1.52 -0.93
C LEU A 35 -0.18 0.10 -1.27
N SER A 36 0.63 -0.50 -0.39
CA SER A 36 1.14 -1.86 -0.55
C SER A 36 0.02 -2.92 -0.60
N ILE A 37 -0.94 -2.86 0.33
CA ILE A 37 -2.08 -3.80 0.35
C ILE A 37 -2.91 -3.69 -0.95
N LEU A 38 -3.20 -2.45 -1.38
CA LEU A 38 -3.96 -2.20 -2.59
C LEU A 38 -3.21 -2.66 -3.85
N ALA A 39 -1.88 -2.47 -3.90
CA ALA A 39 -1.05 -2.91 -5.02
C ALA A 39 -1.06 -4.44 -5.16
N GLU A 40 -0.92 -5.20 -4.08
CA GLU A 40 -1.00 -6.67 -4.12
C GLU A 40 -2.38 -7.14 -4.60
N ARG A 41 -3.45 -6.49 -4.13
CA ARG A 41 -4.82 -6.78 -4.62
C ARG A 41 -4.99 -6.48 -6.10
N LEU A 42 -4.43 -5.37 -6.58
CA LEU A 42 -4.47 -5.00 -7.99
C LEU A 42 -3.71 -5.99 -8.87
N LYS A 43 -2.60 -6.57 -8.37
CA LYS A 43 -1.90 -7.66 -9.07
C LYS A 43 -2.77 -8.91 -9.21
N LEU A 44 -3.61 -9.22 -8.21
CA LEU A 44 -4.58 -10.31 -8.33
C LEU A 44 -5.62 -10.00 -9.42
N LEU A 45 -6.12 -8.76 -9.49
CA LEU A 45 -7.03 -8.33 -10.57
C LEU A 45 -6.33 -8.36 -11.94
N GLN A 46 -5.03 -8.08 -12.02
CA GLN A 46 -4.27 -8.16 -13.25
C GLN A 46 -4.20 -9.60 -13.81
N VAL A 47 -4.33 -10.64 -12.98
CA VAL A 47 -4.48 -12.02 -13.45
C VAL A 47 -5.75 -12.21 -14.26
N GLN A 48 -6.86 -11.59 -13.82
CA GLN A 48 -8.13 -11.62 -14.53
C GLN A 48 -8.16 -10.66 -15.73
N TYR A 49 -7.49 -9.52 -15.61
CA TYR A 49 -7.38 -8.49 -16.66
C TYR A 49 -5.91 -8.23 -17.01
N PRO A 50 -5.27 -9.06 -17.86
CA PRO A 50 -3.83 -8.97 -18.14
C PRO A 50 -3.37 -7.65 -18.76
N LYS A 51 -4.29 -6.90 -19.38
CA LYS A 51 -4.01 -5.57 -19.96
C LYS A 51 -4.09 -4.43 -18.94
N LEU A 52 -4.39 -4.73 -17.68
CA LEU A 52 -4.43 -3.73 -16.63
C LEU A 52 -3.00 -3.30 -16.31
N GLU A 53 -2.63 -2.09 -16.74
CA GLU A 53 -1.36 -1.48 -16.36
C GLU A 53 -1.42 -0.91 -14.94
N LEU A 54 -0.38 -1.15 -14.14
CA LEU A 54 -0.30 -0.74 -12.74
C LEU A 54 0.82 0.28 -12.46
N ASN A 55 1.56 0.70 -13.47
CA ASN A 55 2.72 1.60 -13.34
C ASN A 55 2.36 2.96 -12.73
N TRP A 56 1.08 3.35 -12.77
CA TRP A 56 0.57 4.58 -12.15
C TRP A 56 0.57 4.53 -10.61
N LEU A 57 0.71 3.35 -9.99
CA LEU A 57 0.88 3.20 -8.54
C LEU A 57 2.29 3.55 -8.08
N GLU A 58 3.27 3.40 -8.96
CA GLU A 58 4.69 3.56 -8.65
C GLU A 58 5.08 5.03 -8.62
N CYS A 59 6.08 5.35 -7.80
CA CYS A 59 6.67 6.67 -7.79
C CYS A 59 7.49 6.88 -9.07
N PRO A 60 7.23 7.94 -9.86
CA PRO A 60 7.95 8.19 -11.12
C PRO A 60 9.46 8.42 -10.98
N LEU A 61 9.94 8.73 -9.76
CA LEU A 61 11.35 8.95 -9.49
C LEU A 61 12.09 7.65 -9.15
N THR A 62 11.40 6.66 -8.61
CA THR A 62 12.01 5.39 -8.15
C THR A 62 11.57 4.19 -8.96
N CYS A 63 10.45 4.26 -9.67
CA CYS A 63 9.76 3.11 -10.26
C CYS A 63 9.41 2.03 -9.22
N GLU A 64 9.18 2.45 -7.98
CA GLU A 64 8.79 1.59 -6.86
C GLU A 64 7.62 2.22 -6.09
N LEU A 65 6.92 1.43 -5.27
CA LEU A 65 5.90 1.97 -4.37
C LEU A 65 6.55 2.92 -3.35
N ALA A 66 5.97 4.11 -3.19
CA ALA A 66 6.49 5.09 -2.25
C ALA A 66 6.38 4.60 -0.80
N VAL A 67 7.51 4.64 -0.07
CA VAL A 67 7.58 4.29 1.36
C VAL A 67 7.00 5.42 2.21
N LYS A 68 7.16 6.67 1.77
CA LYS A 68 6.51 7.84 2.37
C LYS A 68 5.76 8.61 1.28
N PRO A 69 4.55 8.16 0.90
CA PRO A 69 3.84 8.71 -0.25
C PRO A 69 3.45 10.17 -0.03
N VAL A 70 3.81 11.02 -0.98
CA VAL A 70 3.42 12.43 -1.06
C VAL A 70 2.78 12.75 -2.40
N TYR A 71 1.97 13.80 -2.42
CA TYR A 71 1.29 14.27 -3.62
C TYR A 71 1.31 15.80 -3.68
N LEU A 72 1.18 16.35 -4.90
CA LEU A 72 1.14 17.78 -5.11
C LEU A 72 -0.18 18.38 -4.60
N ARG A 73 -0.12 19.38 -3.70
CA ARG A 73 -1.29 19.94 -3.02
C ARG A 73 -2.25 20.72 -3.93
N SER A 74 -1.75 21.24 -5.04
CA SER A 74 -2.51 22.15 -5.92
C SER A 74 -3.67 21.48 -6.66
N SER A 75 -3.86 20.17 -6.48
CA SER A 75 -4.95 19.40 -7.08
C SER A 75 -5.72 18.69 -5.97
N ASP A 76 -7.06 18.81 -5.99
CA ASP A 76 -7.95 18.08 -5.08
C ASP A 76 -7.82 16.55 -5.26
N LYS A 77 -7.46 16.14 -6.49
CA LYS A 77 -7.19 14.76 -6.88
C LYS A 77 -5.71 14.48 -6.96
N ILE A 78 -5.31 13.32 -6.44
CA ILE A 78 -3.94 12.85 -6.59
C ILE A 78 -3.75 12.41 -8.04
N SER A 79 -2.80 13.03 -8.73
CA SER A 79 -2.47 12.66 -10.11
C SER A 79 -1.25 11.73 -10.21
N CYS A 80 -0.44 11.67 -9.15
CA CYS A 80 0.69 10.77 -8.99
C CYS A 80 1.14 10.79 -7.53
N LEU A 81 1.79 9.71 -7.10
CA LEU A 81 2.44 9.61 -5.80
C LEU A 81 3.95 9.70 -5.99
N TYR A 82 4.63 10.45 -5.12
CA TYR A 82 6.08 10.46 -5.04
C TYR A 82 6.54 9.90 -3.70
N ASP A 83 7.77 9.38 -3.63
CA ASP A 83 8.42 9.16 -2.34
C ASP A 83 8.95 10.48 -1.78
N HIS A 84 8.64 10.77 -0.52
CA HIS A 84 9.04 12.01 0.13
C HIS A 84 10.55 12.27 0.11
N HIS A 85 11.36 11.24 0.33
CA HIS A 85 12.81 11.40 0.43
C HIS A 85 13.43 11.67 -0.93
N GLU A 86 12.97 10.99 -1.97
CA GLU A 86 13.45 11.21 -3.34
C GLU A 86 12.94 12.53 -3.90
N LEU A 87 11.71 12.92 -3.56
CA LEU A 87 11.20 14.23 -3.92
C LEU A 87 11.97 15.37 -3.23
N ALA A 88 12.36 15.18 -1.96
CA ALA A 88 13.22 16.14 -1.27
C ALA A 88 14.58 16.29 -1.97
N ARG A 89 15.20 15.16 -2.37
CA ARG A 89 16.44 15.16 -3.17
C ARG A 89 16.28 15.84 -4.53
N TRP A 90 15.13 15.66 -5.19
CA TRP A 90 14.83 16.34 -6.45
C TRP A 90 14.91 17.87 -6.29
N PHE A 91 14.34 18.41 -5.22
CA PHE A 91 14.30 19.85 -4.92
C PHE A 91 15.51 20.38 -4.13
N ASP A 92 16.55 19.58 -3.88
CA ASP A 92 17.74 19.94 -3.09
C ASP A 92 18.44 21.24 -3.56
N LYS A 93 18.16 21.69 -4.78
CA LYS A 93 18.69 22.93 -5.39
C LYS A 93 17.65 24.03 -5.65
N GLY A 94 16.50 23.99 -4.96
CA GLY A 94 15.49 25.05 -4.99
C GLY A 94 14.31 24.78 -5.93
N VAL A 95 13.71 25.86 -6.42
CA VAL A 95 12.48 25.84 -7.25
C VAL A 95 12.75 25.12 -8.57
N LYS A 96 11.95 24.10 -8.85
CA LYS A 96 12.02 23.29 -10.08
C LYS A 96 10.61 23.02 -10.60
N PRO A 97 10.47 22.62 -11.87
CA PRO A 97 9.23 21.99 -12.30
C PRO A 97 8.97 20.72 -11.47
N ASP A 98 7.68 20.38 -11.33
CA ASP A 98 7.25 19.07 -10.86
C ASP A 98 7.95 17.98 -11.70
N PRO A 99 8.33 16.82 -11.11
CA PRO A 99 9.04 15.78 -11.84
C PRO A 99 8.35 15.29 -13.12
N LEU A 100 7.03 15.33 -13.18
CA LEU A 100 6.23 15.00 -14.37
C LEU A 100 5.87 16.22 -15.21
N GLY A 101 6.42 17.40 -14.92
CA GLY A 101 6.15 18.64 -15.65
C GLY A 101 4.75 19.22 -15.43
N LYS A 102 3.98 18.71 -14.45
CA LYS A 102 2.57 19.10 -14.23
C LYS A 102 2.40 20.51 -13.67
N ALA A 103 3.41 21.04 -13.00
CA ALA A 103 3.40 22.36 -12.41
C ALA A 103 4.78 23.00 -12.53
N GLN A 104 4.79 24.31 -12.72
CA GLN A 104 6.00 25.12 -12.77
C GLN A 104 6.19 25.84 -11.44
N GLY A 105 7.45 26.11 -11.08
CA GLY A 105 7.74 26.95 -9.92
C GLY A 105 7.42 26.31 -8.56
N VAL A 106 7.40 24.98 -8.46
CA VAL A 106 7.07 24.27 -7.23
C VAL A 106 8.30 24.02 -6.36
N THR A 107 8.06 23.76 -5.08
CA THR A 107 9.08 23.39 -4.09
C THR A 107 8.65 22.12 -3.35
N ALA A 108 9.52 21.53 -2.54
CA ALA A 108 9.16 20.41 -1.68
C ALA A 108 7.93 20.69 -0.79
N ASN A 109 7.74 21.94 -0.36
CA ASN A 109 6.60 22.36 0.48
C ASN A 109 5.26 22.41 -0.28
N SER A 110 5.30 22.40 -1.61
CA SER A 110 4.10 22.31 -2.46
C SER A 110 3.43 20.94 -2.38
N TYR A 111 4.07 19.96 -1.73
CA TYR A 111 3.58 18.59 -1.59
C TYR A 111 3.08 18.31 -0.16
N ALA A 112 2.17 17.35 -0.04
CA ALA A 112 1.62 16.90 1.24
C ALA A 112 1.79 15.39 1.38
N LEU A 113 1.92 14.92 2.62
CA LEU A 113 1.85 13.50 2.95
C LEU A 113 0.46 12.97 2.61
N ALA A 114 0.40 11.84 1.91
CA ALA A 114 -0.85 11.16 1.65
C ALA A 114 -1.40 10.55 2.94
N THR A 115 -2.72 10.60 3.10
CA THR A 115 -3.42 9.84 4.14
C THR A 115 -3.86 8.48 3.58
N PRO A 116 -4.11 7.45 4.42
CA PRO A 116 -4.68 6.18 3.97
C PRO A 116 -5.93 6.35 3.09
N LYS A 117 -6.82 7.25 3.51
CA LYS A 117 -8.04 7.58 2.77
C LYS A 117 -7.71 8.17 1.39
N LYS A 118 -6.75 9.08 1.29
CA LYS A 118 -6.32 9.68 0.02
C LYS A 118 -5.67 8.65 -0.92
N ILE A 119 -4.93 7.68 -0.38
CA ILE A 119 -4.39 6.55 -1.16
C ILE A 119 -5.52 5.69 -1.72
N LEU A 120 -6.52 5.35 -0.91
CA LEU A 120 -7.68 4.59 -1.39
C LEU A 120 -8.43 5.36 -2.48
N GLU A 121 -8.75 6.65 -2.26
CA GLU A 121 -9.38 7.51 -3.27
C GLU A 121 -8.57 7.54 -4.58
N PHE A 122 -7.25 7.68 -4.49
CA PHE A 122 -6.36 7.65 -5.64
C PHE A 122 -6.46 6.34 -6.43
N VAL A 123 -6.43 5.20 -5.74
CA VAL A 123 -6.55 3.88 -6.37
C VAL A 123 -7.92 3.72 -7.03
N MET A 124 -8.99 4.10 -6.34
CA MET A 124 -10.37 4.01 -6.86
C MET A 124 -10.58 4.87 -8.11
N ASP A 125 -10.02 6.09 -8.14
CA ASP A 125 -10.13 6.98 -9.30
C ASP A 125 -9.39 6.41 -10.53
N ASN A 126 -8.20 5.83 -10.31
CA ASN A 126 -7.38 5.31 -11.40
C ASN A 126 -7.85 3.94 -11.87
N ILE A 127 -8.25 3.03 -10.97
CA ILE A 127 -8.71 1.69 -11.35
C ILE A 127 -9.98 1.75 -12.19
N ASN A 128 -10.90 2.66 -11.87
CA ASN A 128 -12.09 2.89 -12.69
C ASN A 128 -11.74 3.26 -14.13
N SER A 129 -10.70 4.08 -14.30
CA SER A 129 -10.24 4.51 -15.61
C SER A 129 -9.48 3.38 -16.32
N ALA A 130 -8.61 2.66 -15.60
CA ALA A 130 -7.76 1.61 -16.12
C ALA A 130 -8.56 0.34 -16.50
N VAL A 131 -9.51 -0.09 -15.67
CA VAL A 131 -10.42 -1.21 -15.98
C VAL A 131 -11.30 -0.86 -17.18
N LYS A 132 -11.87 0.35 -17.25
CA LYS A 132 -12.61 0.80 -18.44
C LYS A 132 -11.76 0.77 -19.72
N ALA A 133 -10.49 1.15 -19.63
CA ALA A 133 -9.56 1.10 -20.75
C ALA A 133 -9.22 -0.34 -21.15
N ALA A 134 -8.92 -1.21 -20.19
CA ALA A 134 -8.63 -2.63 -20.41
C ALA A 134 -9.81 -3.34 -21.06
N ILE A 135 -11.03 -3.12 -20.55
CA ILE A 135 -12.25 -3.70 -21.10
C ILE A 135 -12.54 -3.17 -22.51
N ARG A 136 -12.35 -1.86 -22.77
CA ARG A 136 -12.50 -1.32 -24.14
C ARG A 136 -11.54 -2.03 -25.11
N ALA A 137 -10.28 -2.18 -24.72
CA ALA A 137 -9.26 -2.85 -25.53
C ALA A 137 -9.55 -4.34 -25.73
N GLU A 138 -10.29 -4.97 -24.83
CA GLU A 138 -10.78 -6.34 -24.98
C GLU A 138 -12.00 -6.43 -25.90
N LYS A 139 -12.98 -5.52 -25.74
CA LYS A 139 -14.16 -5.42 -26.61
C LYS A 139 -13.79 -5.19 -28.07
N GLU A 140 -12.79 -4.35 -28.33
CA GLU A 140 -12.25 -4.11 -29.68
C GLU A 140 -11.64 -5.38 -30.30
N GLN A 141 -11.20 -6.34 -29.49
CA GLN A 141 -10.63 -7.60 -29.95
C GLN A 141 -11.64 -8.76 -30.03
N THR A 142 -12.62 -8.82 -29.12
CA THR A 142 -13.50 -9.99 -28.96
C THR A 142 -14.96 -9.73 -29.32
N GLY A 143 -15.41 -8.47 -29.38
CA GLY A 143 -16.78 -8.09 -29.70
C GLY A 143 -17.82 -8.38 -28.61
N ASN A 144 -17.40 -8.82 -27.41
CA ASN A 144 -18.32 -9.23 -26.34
C ASN A 144 -18.82 -8.02 -25.50
N ALA A 145 -20.06 -8.08 -24.99
CA ALA A 145 -20.80 -6.89 -24.51
C ALA A 145 -21.15 -6.86 -23.01
N ASP A 146 -20.97 -7.94 -22.25
CA ASP A 146 -21.27 -7.98 -20.82
C ASP A 146 -20.09 -7.43 -20.00
N ILE A 147 -20.16 -6.14 -19.64
CA ILE A 147 -19.00 -5.33 -19.21
C ILE A 147 -19.29 -4.48 -17.95
N GLU A 148 -20.54 -4.16 -17.65
CA GLU A 148 -20.87 -3.23 -16.56
C GLU A 148 -20.75 -3.85 -15.16
N GLU A 149 -21.08 -5.13 -14.99
CA GLU A 149 -20.95 -5.84 -13.70
C GLU A 149 -19.48 -5.97 -13.25
N ASP A 150 -18.54 -6.12 -14.19
CA ASP A 150 -17.11 -6.27 -13.92
C ASP A 150 -16.46 -5.00 -13.31
N ILE A 151 -16.93 -3.82 -13.71
CA ILE A 151 -16.44 -2.54 -13.17
C ILE A 151 -16.96 -2.35 -11.74
N GLU A 152 -18.23 -2.64 -11.49
CA GLU A 152 -18.82 -2.52 -10.16
C GLU A 152 -18.20 -3.53 -9.18
N TYR A 153 -17.89 -4.75 -9.65
CA TYR A 153 -17.13 -5.73 -8.90
C TYR A 153 -15.73 -5.24 -8.53
N ALA A 154 -14.99 -4.65 -9.49
CA ALA A 154 -13.65 -4.11 -9.24
C ALA A 154 -13.64 -2.95 -8.23
N ILE A 155 -14.70 -2.13 -8.19
CA ILE A 155 -14.86 -1.03 -7.22
C ILE A 155 -15.10 -1.58 -5.80
N ASN A 156 -15.92 -2.62 -5.68
CA ASN A 156 -16.24 -3.24 -4.38
C ASN A 156 -15.11 -4.15 -3.85
N PHE A 157 -14.00 -4.27 -4.58
CA PHE A 157 -12.90 -5.18 -4.29
C PHE A 157 -11.91 -4.69 -3.22
N PHE A 158 -11.94 -3.39 -2.87
CA PHE A 158 -10.85 -2.79 -2.08
C PHE A 158 -11.13 -2.67 -0.59
N VAL A 159 -12.38 -2.57 -0.16
CA VAL A 159 -12.72 -2.57 1.26
C VAL A 159 -13.99 -3.38 1.45
N TYR A 160 -13.89 -4.42 2.27
CA TYR A 160 -14.95 -5.39 2.46
C TYR A 160 -15.84 -5.03 3.65
N ASP A 161 -17.13 -5.35 3.54
CA ASP A 161 -18.00 -5.51 4.69
C ASP A 161 -17.66 -6.84 5.36
N PHE A 162 -17.20 -6.79 6.61
CA PHE A 162 -16.82 -7.97 7.37
C PHE A 162 -17.99 -8.93 7.59
N THR A 163 -19.21 -8.42 7.73
CA THR A 163 -20.41 -9.25 7.96
C THR A 163 -20.78 -10.07 6.73
N GLN A 164 -20.46 -9.55 5.54
CA GLN A 164 -20.73 -10.20 4.26
C GLN A 164 -19.55 -11.07 3.80
N ASN A 165 -18.32 -10.65 4.10
CA ASN A 165 -17.09 -11.30 3.63
C ASN A 165 -16.10 -11.53 4.79
N PRO A 166 -16.44 -12.32 5.81
CA PRO A 166 -15.52 -12.63 6.89
C PRO A 166 -14.32 -13.45 6.37
N PRO A 167 -13.14 -13.33 6.99
CA PRO A 167 -11.99 -14.15 6.60
C PRO A 167 -12.29 -15.63 6.84
N ALA A 168 -11.75 -16.51 5.99
CA ALA A 168 -11.96 -17.96 6.09
C ALA A 168 -11.52 -18.53 7.47
N LYS A 169 -10.54 -17.89 8.11
CA LYS A 169 -10.16 -18.14 9.50
C LYS A 169 -10.01 -16.81 10.22
N ILE A 170 -10.69 -16.66 11.35
CA ILE A 170 -10.49 -15.51 12.23
C ILE A 170 -9.08 -15.62 12.84
N PRO A 171 -8.22 -14.59 12.70
CA PRO A 171 -6.90 -14.62 13.30
C PRO A 171 -6.97 -14.83 14.81
N VAL A 172 -6.02 -15.60 15.33
CA VAL A 172 -5.91 -15.88 16.77
C VAL A 172 -5.76 -14.55 17.52
N GLN A 173 -6.41 -14.42 18.68
CA GLN A 173 -6.25 -13.21 19.48
C GLN A 173 -4.86 -13.17 20.15
N PRO A 174 -4.22 -12.00 20.22
CA PRO A 174 -2.93 -11.88 20.88
C PRO A 174 -3.05 -12.10 22.38
N GLY A 175 -1.99 -12.63 22.97
CA GLY A 175 -1.84 -12.69 24.43
C GLY A 175 -1.75 -11.29 25.05
N LYS A 176 -1.91 -11.20 26.38
CA LYS A 176 -1.88 -9.91 27.12
C LYS A 176 -0.62 -9.08 26.86
N GLU A 177 0.54 -9.71 26.74
CA GLU A 177 1.82 -9.02 26.49
C GLU A 177 1.90 -8.42 25.09
N GLU A 178 1.40 -9.15 24.09
CA GLU A 178 1.41 -8.74 22.69
C GLU A 178 0.42 -7.61 22.44
N LEU A 179 -0.73 -7.65 23.11
CA LEU A 179 -1.69 -6.54 23.14
C LEU A 179 -1.06 -5.25 23.74
N GLN A 180 -0.24 -5.37 24.78
CA GLN A 180 0.50 -4.22 25.33
C GLN A 180 1.57 -3.70 24.37
N ARG A 181 2.25 -4.57 23.64
CA ARG A 181 3.22 -4.17 22.60
C ARG A 181 2.54 -3.40 21.48
N LEU A 182 1.42 -3.91 20.95
CA LEU A 182 0.67 -3.26 19.87
C LEU A 182 0.15 -1.87 20.26
N LYS A 183 -0.35 -1.70 21.50
CA LYS A 183 -0.75 -0.38 22.02
C LYS A 183 0.41 0.62 22.09
N ARG A 184 1.63 0.16 22.40
CA ARG A 184 2.82 1.01 22.37
C ARG A 184 3.18 1.38 20.93
N THR A 185 3.09 0.45 19.99
CA THR A 185 3.36 0.69 18.56
C THR A 185 2.35 1.64 17.93
N GLU A 186 1.05 1.53 18.22
CA GLU A 186 0.02 2.45 17.70
C GLU A 186 0.22 3.88 18.25
N LYS A 187 0.56 4.00 19.53
CA LYS A 187 0.94 5.28 20.15
C LYS A 187 2.21 5.87 19.53
N TYR A 188 3.15 5.03 19.12
CA TYR A 188 4.39 5.44 18.45
C TYR A 188 4.16 5.89 17.00
N LEU A 189 3.38 5.14 16.22
CA LEU A 189 3.06 5.46 14.82
C LEU A 189 2.18 6.71 14.67
N SER A 190 1.58 7.18 15.76
CA SER A 190 0.80 8.42 15.79
C SER A 190 1.61 9.65 16.20
N TRP A 191 2.91 9.50 16.50
CA TRP A 191 3.80 10.64 16.78
C TRP A 191 4.41 11.16 15.47
N GLU A 192 4.34 12.48 15.26
CA GLU A 192 4.85 13.13 14.05
C GLU A 192 6.37 13.01 13.90
N GLU A 193 7.12 12.91 15.02
CA GLU A 193 8.54 12.57 15.06
C GLU A 193 8.86 11.74 16.33
N PRO A 194 9.13 10.43 16.22
CA PRO A 194 9.53 9.63 17.36
C PRO A 194 10.98 9.94 17.80
N SER A 195 11.26 9.84 19.11
CA SER A 195 12.61 10.03 19.62
C SER A 195 13.54 8.87 19.22
N PHE A 196 14.85 9.10 19.21
CA PHE A 196 15.87 8.08 18.89
C PHE A 196 15.76 6.83 19.78
N ILE A 197 15.41 6.98 21.05
CA ILE A 197 15.21 5.85 21.97
C ILE A 197 13.96 5.05 21.58
N ASP A 198 12.90 5.74 21.16
CA ASP A 198 11.68 5.07 20.72
C ASP A 198 11.90 4.33 19.39
N TRP A 199 12.74 4.86 18.49
CA TRP A 199 13.20 4.14 17.29
C TRP A 199 13.97 2.86 17.61
N LEU A 200 14.80 2.86 18.66
CA LEU A 200 15.53 1.66 19.10
C LEU A 200 14.60 0.57 19.64
N PHE A 201 13.56 0.94 20.39
CA PHE A 201 12.55 -0.01 20.88
C PHE A 201 11.65 -0.54 19.75
N CYS A 202 11.41 0.27 18.71
CA CYS A 202 10.67 -0.14 17.51
C CYS A 202 11.54 -0.83 16.45
N GLY A 203 12.86 -0.70 16.48
CA GLY A 203 13.80 -1.36 15.57
C GLY A 203 13.86 -2.88 15.73
N PHE A 204 13.29 -3.42 16.82
CA PHE A 204 12.98 -4.84 16.97
C PHE A 204 11.80 -5.30 16.10
N PHE A 205 11.04 -4.38 15.50
CA PHE A 205 10.04 -4.64 14.45
C PHE A 205 10.63 -4.44 13.06
N LYS A 206 11.89 -4.83 12.83
CA LYS A 206 12.23 -5.32 11.50
C LYS A 206 11.24 -6.47 11.24
N GLU A 207 10.24 -6.22 10.39
CA GLU A 207 9.74 -7.27 9.50
C GLU A 207 11.00 -8.03 9.07
N GLU A 208 11.03 -9.34 9.34
CA GLU A 208 12.09 -10.19 8.82
C GLU A 208 12.32 -9.72 7.38
N LYS A 209 13.53 -9.20 7.10
CA LYS A 209 13.92 -8.98 5.70
C LYS A 209 13.50 -10.26 4.98
N PRO A 210 12.80 -10.20 3.83
CA PRO A 210 12.56 -11.42 3.07
C PRO A 210 13.90 -12.13 3.00
N LYS A 211 13.94 -13.36 3.53
CA LYS A 211 15.16 -14.16 3.53
C LYS A 211 15.67 -14.10 2.11
N ASP A 212 16.82 -13.46 1.95
CA ASP A 212 17.44 -13.31 0.66
C ASP A 212 17.82 -14.73 0.21
N LEU A 213 16.99 -15.32 -0.64
CA LEU A 213 17.08 -16.72 -1.09
C LEU A 213 18.38 -16.99 -1.86
N GLN A 214 19.19 -15.95 -2.12
CA GLN A 214 20.54 -16.08 -2.65
C GLN A 214 21.64 -16.12 -1.57
N SER A 215 21.38 -15.67 -0.34
CA SER A 215 22.36 -15.72 0.76
C SER A 215 22.53 -17.12 1.39
N GLU A 216 21.50 -17.98 1.29
CA GLU A 216 21.56 -19.37 1.78
C GLU A 216 22.29 -20.33 0.82
N ARG A 217 22.73 -19.88 -0.37
CA ARG A 217 23.54 -20.69 -1.31
C ARG A 217 25.06 -20.60 -1.11
N LEU A 218 25.56 -19.80 -0.16
CA LEU A 218 27.01 -19.65 0.08
C LEU A 218 27.52 -20.33 1.37
N LEU A 219 26.70 -21.17 2.01
CA LEU A 219 27.09 -21.88 3.25
C LEU A 219 26.87 -23.40 3.22
N VAL A 220 26.79 -24.01 2.03
CA VAL A 220 26.80 -25.47 1.89
C VAL A 220 27.85 -25.88 0.88
N GLU A 221 29.10 -25.99 1.35
CA GLU A 221 30.10 -26.97 0.90
C GLU A 221 31.36 -26.81 1.77
N ARG A 222 31.33 -27.43 2.95
CA ARG A 222 32.56 -27.96 3.55
C ARG A 222 32.40 -29.46 3.57
N GLU A 223 33.03 -30.12 2.61
CA GLU A 223 33.28 -31.56 2.72
C GLU A 223 34.07 -31.84 4.01
N PRO A 224 33.75 -32.92 4.74
CA PRO A 224 34.54 -33.32 5.88
C PRO A 224 35.90 -33.83 5.42
N MET A 225 36.99 -33.18 5.83
CA MET A 225 38.31 -33.80 5.84
C MET A 225 38.27 -34.98 6.81
N ILE A 226 38.38 -36.19 6.27
CA ILE A 226 38.64 -37.41 7.03
C ILE A 226 40.17 -37.42 7.34
N PRO A 227 40.57 -37.82 8.56
CA PRO A 227 41.95 -37.72 9.06
C PRO A 227 42.99 -38.54 8.28
#